data_AF-A0A392TYZ1-F1
#
_entry.id   AF-A0A392TYZ1-F1
#
_cell.length_a   1.000
_cell.length_b   1.000
_cell.length_c   1.000
_cell.angle_alpha   90.00
_cell.angle_beta   90.00
_cell.angle_gamma   90.00
#
_symmetry.space_group_name_H-M   'P 1'
#
loop_
_entity.id
_entity.type
_entity.pdbx_description
1 polymer ?
#
loop_
_entity_poly.entity_id
_entity_poly.type
_entity_poly.pdbx_seq_one_letter_code
_entity_poly.pdbx_strand_id
1 'polypeptide(L)' 'MFIPEWKWDNIAMDFMGGLPKTKMGNEVIWVVVDRLTKSTHFIAIKK' A
#
# COMPACT_ATOMS: atom_id res chain seq x y z
N MET A 1 8.28 -13.63 18.40
CA MET A 1 7.21 -12.64 18.11
C MET A 1 7.90 -11.30 17.93
N PHE A 2 7.95 -10.75 16.72
CA PHE A 2 8.54 -9.43 16.49
C PHE A 2 7.47 -8.37 16.77
N ILE A 3 7.71 -7.51 17.75
CA ILE A 3 6.83 -6.37 18.07
C ILE A 3 7.56 -5.14 17.55
N PRO A 4 7.02 -4.43 16.53
CA PRO A 4 7.61 -3.18 16.07
C PRO A 4 7.54 -2.11 17.17
N GLU A 5 8.62 -1.35 17.37
CA GLU A 5 8.73 -0.35 18.44
C GLU A 5 8.51 1.07 17.91
N TRP A 6 8.74 1.27 16.60
CA TRP A 6 8.64 2.56 15.95
C TRP A 6 7.84 2.51 14.65
N LYS A 7 7.40 3.70 14.21
CA LYS A 7 6.76 3.87 12.90
C LYS A 7 7.71 3.36 11.82
N TRP A 8 7.18 2.58 10.88
CA TRP A 8 7.90 2.01 9.73
C TRP A 8 8.83 0.84 10.04
N ASP A 9 8.90 0.35 11.28
CA ASP A 9 9.69 -0.85 11.64
C ASP A 9 9.12 -2.13 11.02
N ASN A 10 7.81 -2.19 10.77
CA ASN A 10 7.19 -3.32 10.11
C ASN A 10 6.13 -2.86 9.12
N ILE A 11 6.46 -2.98 7.85
CA ILE A 11 5.61 -2.58 6.73
C ILE A 11 5.11 -3.83 6.02
N ALA A 12 3.80 -3.90 5.78
CA ALA A 12 3.22 -4.81 4.81
C ALA A 12 2.97 -4.05 3.49
N MET A 13 3.28 -4.67 2.37
CA MET A 13 3.07 -4.11 1.04
C MET A 13 2.27 -5.09 0.20
N ASP A 14 1.34 -4.56 -0.60
CA ASP A 14 0.55 -5.36 -1.54
C ASP A 14 0.16 -4.53 -2.77
N PHE A 15 -0.18 -5.21 -3.87
CA PHE A 15 -0.63 -4.58 -5.11
C PHE A 15 -1.99 -5.16 -5.52
N MET A 16 -2.98 -4.27 -5.69
CA MET A 16 -4.27 -4.63 -6.24
C MET A 16 -4.39 -4.14 -7.68
N GLY A 17 -4.27 -5.06 -8.63
CA GLY A 17 -4.45 -4.79 -10.06
C GLY A 17 -5.82 -5.22 -10.59
N GLY A 18 -6.03 -5.04 -11.90
CA GLY A 18 -7.29 -5.41 -12.57
C GLY A 18 -8.44 -4.43 -12.30
N LEU A 19 -8.12 -3.22 -11.84
CA LEU A 19 -9.09 -2.17 -11.62
C LEU A 19 -9.46 -1.47 -12.94
N PRO A 20 -10.66 -0.88 -13.04
CA PRO A 20 -11.00 -0.01 -14.17
C PRO A 20 -9.96 1.10 -14.34
N LYS A 21 -9.48 1.30 -15.58
CA LYS A 21 -8.54 2.37 -15.91
C LYS A 21 -9.15 3.74 -15.63
N THR A 22 -8.45 4.53 -14.85
CA THR A 22 -8.76 5.97 -14.70
C THR A 22 -8.42 6.73 -15.99
N LYS A 23 -8.90 7.97 -16.13
CA LYS A 23 -8.55 8.85 -17.28
C LYS A 23 -7.04 9.07 -17.44
N MET A 24 -6.29 8.98 -16.34
CA MET A 24 -4.83 9.12 -16.34
C MET A 24 -4.10 7.80 -16.62
N GLY A 25 -4.81 6.68 -16.77
CA GLY A 25 -4.25 5.36 -17.05
C GLY A 25 -3.83 4.55 -15.82
N ASN A 26 -4.13 5.02 -14.60
CA ASN A 26 -3.89 4.23 -13.40
C ASN A 26 -4.87 3.05 -13.34
N GLU A 27 -4.37 1.84 -13.09
CA GLU A 27 -5.16 0.59 -13.03
C GLU A 27 -4.71 -0.36 -11.89
N VAL A 28 -3.74 0.07 -11.09
CA VAL A 28 -3.23 -0.69 -9.95
C VAL A 28 -3.14 0.25 -8.76
N ILE A 29 -3.46 -0.27 -7.57
CA ILE A 29 -3.23 0.41 -6.30
C ILE A 29 -2.09 -0.32 -5.58
N TRP A 30 -1.03 0.41 -5.26
CA TRP A 30 0.00 -0.03 -4.33
C TRP A 30 -0.40 0.36 -2.92
N VAL A 31 -0.55 -0.63 -2.05
CA VAL A 31 -0.93 -0.47 -0.66
C VAL A 31 0.31 -0.65 0.21
N VAL A 32 0.58 0.33 1.07
CA VAL A 32 1.64 0.28 2.08
C VAL A 32 1.00 0.44 3.45
N VAL A 33 1.21 -0.54 4.33
CA VAL A 33 0.60 -0.58 5.66
C VAL A 33 1.70 -0.60 6.72
N ASP A 34 1.73 0.42 7.57
CA ASP A 34 2.53 0.39 8.79
C ASP A 34 1.78 -0.45 9.84
N ARG A 35 2.32 -1.62 10.20
CA ARG A 35 1.59 -2.57 11.05
C ARG A 35 1.49 -2.14 12.50
N LEU A 36 2.35 -1.22 12.95
CA LEU A 36 2.32 -0.65 14.30
C LEU A 36 1.17 0.34 14.44
N THR A 37 1.14 1.39 13.63
CA THR A 37 0.11 2.44 13.68
C THR A 37 -1.18 2.07 12.98
N LYS A 38 -1.18 1.01 12.16
CA LYS A 38 -2.26 0.64 11.23
C LYS A 38 -2.54 1.71 10.17
N SER A 39 -1.62 2.66 9.96
CA SER A 39 -1.74 3.65 8.89
C SER A 39 -1.56 2.98 7.53
N THR A 40 -2.41 3.35 6.57
CA THR A 40 -2.40 2.82 5.21
C THR A 40 -2.19 3.92 4.18
N HIS A 41 -1.25 3.72 3.27
CA HIS A 41 -1.01 4.61 2.14
C HIS A 41 -1.43 3.89 0.86
N PHE A 42 -2.29 4.54 0.07
CA PHE A 42 -2.74 4.08 -1.23
C PHE A 42 -2.10 4.92 -2.32
N ILE A 43 -1.33 4.27 -3.18
CA ILE A 43 -0.64 4.92 -4.29
C ILE A 43 -1.21 4.35 -5.58
N ALA A 44 -1.87 5.19 -6.37
CA ALA A 44 -2.36 4.79 -7.68
C ALA A 44 -1.19 4.75 -8.67
N ILE A 45 -1.01 3.62 -9.35
CA ILE A 45 0.05 3.43 -10.34
C ILE A 45 -0.54 3.01 -11.69
N LYS A 46 0.16 3.40 -12.75
CA LYS A 46 -0.05 2.86 -14.09
C LYS A 46 0.69 1.53 -14.17
N LYS A 47 0.12 0.56 -14.87
CA LYS A 47 0.87 -0.63 -15.25
C LYS A 47 1.90 -0.29 -16.34
#